data_AF-A0A3D1ZFU3-F1
#
_entry.id   AF-A0A3D1ZFU3-F1
#
_cell.length_a   1.000
_cell.length_b   1.000
_cell.length_c   1.000
_cell.angle_alpha   90.00
_cell.angle_beta   90.00
_cell.angle_gamma   90.00
#
_symmetry.space_group_name_H-M   'P 1'
#
loop_
_entity.id
_entity.type
_entity.pdbx_description
1 polymer ?
#
loop_
_entity_poly.entity_id
_entity_poly.type
_entity_poly.pdbx_seq_one_letter_code
_entity_poly.pdbx_strand_id
1 'polypeptide(L)'
;MIYWHQTTTDGIESVVSGGDPRQFKAESDEVNDRIIESISGKTVEELAREVREIQGRVPTAVHSIPDPSSTAFICMNRAESSTNERLQMMAGH
;
A
#
# COMPACT_ATOMS: atom_id res chain seq x y z
N MET A 1 -9.11 -1.86 -3.27
CA MET A 1 -8.44 -0.58 -3.60
C MET A 1 -7.87 0.12 -2.37
N ILE A 2 -8.69 0.56 -1.40
CA ILE A 2 -8.24 1.33 -0.22
C ILE A 2 -7.07 0.66 0.50
N TYR A 3 -7.22 -0.60 0.90
CA TYR A 3 -6.16 -1.33 1.60
C TYR A 3 -4.86 -1.44 0.82
N TRP A 4 -4.93 -1.73 -0.48
CA TRP A 4 -3.73 -1.88 -1.30
C TRP A 4 -3.00 -0.56 -1.46
N HIS A 5 -3.73 0.56 -1.57
CA HIS A 5 -3.15 1.89 -1.60
C HIS A 5 -2.56 2.28 -0.25
N GLN A 6 -3.28 2.05 0.85
CA GLN A 6 -2.79 2.29 2.21
C GLN A 6 -1.52 1.51 2.47
N THR A 7 -1.56 0.20 2.20
CA THR A 7 -0.42 -0.67 2.47
C THR A 7 0.75 -0.21 1.64
N THR A 8 0.59 0.01 0.32
CA THR A 8 1.64 0.57 -0.57
C THR A 8 2.27 1.82 0.02
N THR A 9 1.44 2.78 0.41
CA THR A 9 1.89 4.06 0.97
C THR A 9 2.71 3.85 2.25
N ASP A 10 2.21 3.05 3.18
CA ASP A 10 2.89 2.75 4.44
C ASP A 10 4.24 2.01 4.21
N GLY A 11 4.33 1.13 3.21
CA GLY A 11 5.58 0.46 2.87
C GLY A 11 6.63 1.40 2.27
N ILE A 12 6.21 2.31 1.39
CA ILE A 12 7.09 3.36 0.85
C ILE A 12 7.56 4.29 1.98
N GLU A 13 6.66 4.75 2.85
CA GLU A 13 7.01 5.59 4.00
C GLU A 13 7.97 4.89 4.98
N SER A 14 7.78 3.60 5.22
CA SER A 14 8.71 2.79 6.02
C SER A 14 10.12 2.81 5.43
N VAL A 15 10.25 2.51 4.13
CA VAL A 15 11.56 2.50 3.45
C VAL A 15 12.20 3.90 3.44
N VAL A 16 11.41 4.94 3.17
CA VAL A 16 11.87 6.35 3.20
C VAL A 16 12.43 6.73 4.58
N SER A 17 11.83 6.22 5.65
CA SER A 17 12.28 6.46 7.02
C SER A 17 13.41 5.53 7.49
N GLY A 18 13.94 4.68 6.60
CA GLY A 18 15.01 3.71 6.90
C GLY A 18 14.52 2.43 7.59
N GLY A 19 13.21 2.20 7.61
CA GLY A 19 12.57 0.99 8.10
C GLY A 19 12.52 -0.13 7.06
N ASP A 20 11.98 -1.28 7.48
CA ASP A 20 11.88 -2.46 6.63
C ASP A 20 10.74 -2.34 5.60
N PRO A 21 10.86 -3.03 4.44
CA PRO A 21 9.75 -3.18 3.51
C PRO A 21 8.56 -3.88 4.17
N ARG A 22 7.35 -3.55 3.72
CA ARG A 22 6.15 -4.14 4.31
C ARG A 22 5.99 -5.60 3.89
N GLN A 23 5.78 -6.49 4.85
CA GLN A 23 5.62 -7.93 4.63
C GLN A 23 4.16 -8.37 4.71
N PHE A 24 3.73 -9.20 3.76
CA PHE A 24 2.47 -9.94 3.82
C PHE A 24 2.69 -11.35 4.35
N LYS A 25 1.96 -11.70 5.41
CA LYS A 25 2.00 -13.03 6.03
C LYS A 25 0.80 -13.91 5.67
N ALA A 26 -0.11 -13.42 4.82
CA ALA A 26 -1.35 -14.08 4.42
C ALA A 26 -1.52 -14.03 2.90
N GLU A 27 -2.21 -15.04 2.34
CA GLU A 27 -2.54 -15.09 0.92
C GLU A 27 -3.46 -13.91 0.56
N SER A 28 -3.39 -13.42 -0.68
CA SER A 28 -4.15 -12.24 -1.13
C SER A 28 -5.65 -12.35 -0.84
N ASP A 29 -6.21 -13.55 -0.89
CA ASP A 29 -7.63 -13.80 -0.63
C ASP A 29 -7.99 -13.66 0.86
N GLU A 30 -7.17 -14.19 1.76
CA GLU A 30 -7.37 -14.04 3.21
C GLU A 30 -7.19 -12.56 3.64
N VAL A 31 -6.28 -11.86 2.97
CA VAL A 31 -6.12 -10.41 3.13
C VAL A 31 -7.37 -9.68 2.62
N ASN A 32 -7.89 -10.04 1.45
CA ASN A 32 -9.13 -9.47 0.89
C ASN A 32 -10.33 -9.65 1.82
N ASP A 33 -10.51 -10.82 2.42
CA ASP A 33 -11.62 -11.09 3.35
C ASP A 33 -11.54 -10.19 4.60
N ARG A 34 -10.34 -10.08 5.20
CA ARG A 34 -10.11 -9.17 6.35
C ARG A 34 -10.36 -7.71 5.99
N ILE A 35 -10.04 -7.32 4.76
CA ILE A 35 -10.30 -5.96 4.26
C ILE A 35 -11.79 -5.73 4.12
N ILE A 36 -12.51 -6.67 3.50
CA ILE A 36 -13.96 -6.63 3.34
C ILE A 36 -14.62 -6.51 4.72
N GLU A 37 -14.17 -7.27 5.71
CA GLU A 37 -14.62 -7.10 7.10
C GLU A 37 -14.28 -5.72 7.67
N SER A 38 -13.05 -5.21 7.46
CA SER A 38 -12.61 -3.91 8.01
C SER A 38 -13.33 -2.70 7.42
N ILE A 39 -13.85 -2.81 6.20
CA ILE A 39 -14.66 -1.76 5.55
C ILE A 39 -16.16 -2.00 5.73
N SER A 40 -16.56 -3.18 6.20
CA SER A 40 -17.95 -3.50 6.49
C SER A 40 -18.48 -2.56 7.56
N GLY A 41 -19.57 -1.86 7.24
CA GLY A 41 -20.20 -0.88 8.13
C GLY A 41 -19.74 0.57 7.95
N LYS A 42 -18.76 0.86 7.07
CA LYS A 42 -18.40 2.24 6.71
C LYS A 42 -19.37 2.81 5.66
N THR A 43 -19.65 4.10 5.74
CA THR A 43 -20.42 4.78 4.69
C THR A 43 -19.56 5.06 3.46
N VAL A 44 -20.20 5.35 2.33
CA VAL A 44 -19.50 5.74 1.09
C VAL A 44 -18.65 7.00 1.29
N GLU A 45 -19.12 7.95 2.09
CA GLU A 45 -18.40 9.19 2.42
C GLU A 45 -17.13 8.91 3.22
N GLU A 46 -17.19 7.97 4.17
CA GLU A 46 -16.03 7.56 4.96
C GLU A 46 -14.99 6.86 4.10
N LEU A 47 -15.43 5.95 3.23
CA LEU A 47 -14.55 5.28 2.26
C LEU A 47 -13.91 6.30 1.31
N ALA A 48 -14.67 7.25 0.80
CA ALA A 48 -14.17 8.29 -0.09
C ALA A 48 -13.17 9.24 0.61
N ARG A 49 -13.38 9.53 1.89
CA ARG A 49 -12.43 10.31 2.71
C ARG A 49 -11.12 9.54 2.88
N GLU A 50 -11.18 8.27 3.25
CA GLU A 50 -9.98 7.43 3.43
C GLU A 50 -9.16 7.32 2.15
N VAL A 51 -9.81 7.11 0.99
CA VAL A 51 -9.11 7.11 -0.31
C VAL A 51 -8.32 8.41 -0.52
N ARG A 52 -8.95 9.56 -0.27
CA ARG A 52 -8.32 10.87 -0.47
C ARG A 52 -7.14 11.09 0.48
N GLU A 53 -7.28 10.70 1.74
CA GLU A 53 -6.20 10.81 2.74
C GLU A 53 -4.99 9.95 2.34
N ILE A 54 -5.24 8.73 1.87
CA ILE A 54 -4.18 7.84 1.37
C ILE A 54 -3.50 8.45 0.14
N GLN A 55 -4.29 8.86 -0.86
CA GLN A 55 -3.77 9.46 -2.09
C GLN A 55 -2.99 10.74 -1.82
N GLY A 56 -3.37 11.54 -0.82
CA GLY A 56 -2.65 12.74 -0.41
C GLY A 56 -1.26 12.46 0.18
N ARG A 57 -1.03 11.28 0.76
CA ARG A 57 0.28 10.89 1.35
C ARG A 57 1.27 10.39 0.31
N VAL A 58 0.78 9.76 -0.76
CA VAL A 58 1.62 9.10 -1.79
C VAL A 58 2.67 10.04 -2.41
N PRO A 59 2.34 11.25 -2.91
CA PRO A 59 3.33 12.10 -3.58
C PRO A 59 4.53 12.43 -2.69
N THR A 60 4.28 12.75 -1.42
CA THR A 60 5.35 13.09 -0.46
C THR A 60 6.29 11.90 -0.23
N ALA A 61 5.73 10.71 -0.02
CA ALA A 61 6.51 9.50 0.21
C ALA A 61 7.33 9.13 -1.03
N VAL A 62 6.72 9.20 -2.23
CA VAL A 62 7.39 8.89 -3.50
C VAL A 62 8.51 9.88 -3.81
N HIS A 63 8.30 11.19 -3.60
CA HIS A 63 9.37 12.18 -3.84
C HIS A 63 10.55 12.06 -2.88
N SER A 64 10.33 11.43 -1.73
CA SER A 64 11.36 11.26 -0.70
C SER A 64 12.13 9.95 -0.83
N ILE A 65 11.76 9.06 -1.77
CA ILE A 65 12.45 7.78 -1.92
C ILE A 65 13.82 7.98 -2.59
N PRO A 66 14.93 7.51 -1.97
CA PRO A 66 16.26 7.67 -2.55
C PRO A 66 16.44 6.87 -3.85
N ASP A 67 15.81 5.69 -3.92
CA ASP A 67 15.86 4.80 -5.07
C ASP A 67 14.47 4.16 -5.31
N PRO A 68 13.77 4.54 -6.40
CA PRO A 68 12.47 3.97 -6.76
C PRO A 68 12.47 2.46 -7.05
N SER A 69 13.64 1.85 -7.25
CA SER A 69 13.80 0.40 -7.40
C SER A 69 13.89 -0.34 -6.06
N SER A 70 13.99 0.40 -4.94
CA SER A 70 13.98 -0.19 -3.60
C SER A 70 12.70 -0.99 -3.37
N THR A 71 12.89 -2.19 -2.83
CA THR A 71 11.81 -3.07 -2.39
C THR A 71 10.99 -2.36 -1.33
N ALA A 72 9.73 -2.02 -1.64
CA ALA A 72 8.79 -1.48 -0.68
C ALA A 72 7.88 -2.58 -0.10
N PHE A 73 7.80 -3.72 -0.79
CA PHE A 73 6.85 -4.79 -0.53
C PHE A 73 7.47 -6.17 -0.67
N ILE A 74 7.15 -7.05 0.28
CA ILE A 74 7.49 -8.48 0.23
C ILE A 74 6.21 -9.29 0.44
N CYS A 75 5.83 -10.09 -0.55
CA CYS A 75 4.69 -11.00 -0.52
C CYS A 75 4.99 -12.26 0.30
N MET A 76 3.95 -13.03 0.66
CA MET A 76 4.10 -14.25 1.47
C MET A 76 5.01 -15.29 0.80
N ASN A 77 4.94 -15.42 -0.52
CA ASN A 77 5.82 -16.26 -1.33
C ASN A 77 7.25 -15.71 -1.49
N ARG A 78 7.62 -14.66 -0.74
CA ARG A 78 8.86 -13.88 -0.85
C ARG A 78 9.05 -13.16 -2.18
N ALA A 79 8.02 -13.05 -3.02
CA ALA A 79 8.08 -12.16 -4.17
C ALA A 79 8.22 -10.72 -3.67
N GLU A 80 9.22 -10.03 -4.18
CA GLU A 80 9.46 -8.62 -3.87
C GLU A 80 8.77 -7.75 -4.89
N SER A 81 8.33 -6.57 -4.47
CA SER A 81 7.83 -5.54 -5.38
C SER A 81 8.42 -4.20 -4.99
N SER A 82 9.05 -3.58 -5.98
CA SER A 82 9.66 -2.27 -5.89
C SER A 82 8.61 -1.17 -5.77
N THR A 83 9.03 0.00 -5.31
CA THR A 83 8.17 1.18 -5.26
C THR A 83 7.55 1.49 -6.61
N ASN A 84 8.33 1.43 -7.71
CA ASN A 84 7.82 1.67 -9.05
C ASN A 84 6.74 0.68 -9.49
N GLU A 85 6.92 -0.62 -9.28
CA GLU A 85 5.94 -1.63 -9.65
C GLU A 85 4.62 -1.43 -8.87
N ARG A 86 4.72 -1.05 -7.60
CA ARG A 86 3.54 -0.76 -6.76
C ARG A 86 2.79 0.50 -7.21
N LEU A 87 3.52 1.54 -7.62
CA LEU A 87 2.89 2.75 -8.17
C LEU A 87 2.22 2.48 -9.51
N GLN A 88 2.84 1.68 -10.38
CA GLN A 88 2.21 1.25 -11.64
C GLN A 88 0.94 0.44 -11.39
N MET A 89 0.95 -0.47 -10.41
CA MET A 89 -0.24 -1.21 -10.00
C MET A 89 -1.34 -0.28 -9.49
N MET A 90 -1.00 0.72 -8.66
CA MET A 90 -1.97 1.72 -8.18
C MET A 90 -2.53 2.61 -9.29
N ALA A 91 -1.74 2.91 -10.33
CA ALA A 91 -2.18 3.74 -11.44
C ALA A 91 -3.02 2.98 -12.48
N GLY A 92 -2.88 1.66 -12.55
CA GLY A 92 -3.63 0.78 -13.44
C GLY A 92 -5.00 0.34 -12.92
N HIS A 93 -5.37 0.73 -11.70
CA HIS A 93 -6.63 0.40 -11.03
C HIS A 93 -7.43 1.66 -10.67
#